data_AF-A0A450VUI7-F1
#
_entry.id   AF-A0A450VUI7-F1
#
_cell.length_a   1.000
_cell.length_b   1.000
_cell.length_c   1.000
_cell.angle_alpha   90.00
_cell.angle_beta   90.00
_cell.angle_gamma   90.00
#
_symmetry.space_group_name_H-M   'P 1'
#
loop_
_entity.id
_entity.type
_entity.pdbx_description
1 polymer ?
#
loop_
_entity_poly.entity_id
_entity_poly.type
_entity_poly.pdbx_seq_one_letter_code
_entity_poly.pdbx_strand_id
1 'polypeptide(L)'
;MAKKTKSARTGFTTGACATAAARAATQALVSAQVPESVECLLPNGQRVYFPVTDTHQGEGRTHAGVIKDAGDDPDCTHGAHLTADARLLPDLPGKVRIEGGDGVGMVSLPGLGLQVGGPAINSVPRRSIEDNVRLTAGLFLDQQGVQITISVPGGQVMTRKTFNPRLGILGGISTLGTTGIVRPWSTVAFRATVVQGIEVAAAQGQESYSPPVGAPKGSPWGGCPILPPCVLYKWGIFCVRLPHRK
;
A
#
# COMPACT_ATOMS: atom_id res chain seq x y z
N MET A 1 -35.21 -24.59 -5.47
CA MET A 1 -34.16 -24.32 -4.46
C MET A 1 -33.24 -23.23 -5.00
N ALA A 2 -33.24 -22.03 -4.42
CA ALA A 2 -32.34 -20.96 -4.83
C ALA A 2 -30.89 -21.37 -4.50
N LYS A 3 -30.02 -21.43 -5.52
CA LYS A 3 -28.58 -21.64 -5.35
C LYS A 3 -28.06 -20.48 -4.49
N LYS A 4 -27.70 -20.73 -3.22
CA LYS A 4 -26.92 -19.78 -2.42
C LYS A 4 -25.62 -19.53 -3.18
N THR A 5 -25.51 -18.39 -3.85
CA THR A 5 -24.25 -17.89 -4.39
C THR A 5 -23.32 -17.68 -3.21
N LYS A 6 -22.29 -18.52 -3.08
CA LYS A 6 -21.25 -18.41 -2.05
C LYS A 6 -20.62 -17.02 -2.22
N SER A 7 -20.71 -16.17 -1.21
CA SER A 7 -20.06 -14.85 -1.22
C SER A 7 -18.56 -15.05 -1.43
N ALA A 8 -17.97 -14.34 -2.39
CA ALA A 8 -16.54 -14.35 -2.62
C ALA A 8 -15.80 -13.89 -1.35
N ARG A 9 -14.67 -14.53 -1.07
CA ARG A 9 -13.89 -14.32 0.15
C ARG A 9 -13.15 -12.99 0.08
N THR A 10 -13.28 -12.18 1.12
CA THR A 10 -12.50 -10.95 1.29
C THR A 10 -11.08 -11.26 1.74
N GLY A 11 -10.16 -10.35 1.47
CA GLY A 11 -8.79 -10.40 1.96
C GLY A 11 -8.36 -9.12 2.67
N PHE A 12 -7.06 -8.93 2.77
CA PHE A 12 -6.42 -7.81 3.45
C PHE A 12 -5.58 -6.99 2.49
N THR A 13 -5.57 -5.68 2.70
CA THR A 13 -4.78 -4.73 1.88
C THR A 13 -3.28 -4.84 2.19
N THR A 14 -2.41 -4.34 1.31
CA THR A 14 -0.96 -4.26 1.60
C THR A 14 -0.69 -3.44 2.86
N GLY A 15 -1.45 -2.36 3.08
CA GLY A 15 -1.38 -1.56 4.30
C GLY A 15 -1.74 -2.31 5.58
N ALA A 16 -2.75 -3.20 5.54
CA ALA A 16 -3.11 -4.02 6.70
C ALA A 16 -2.01 -5.02 7.06
N CYS A 17 -1.48 -5.74 6.06
CA CYS A 17 -0.39 -6.70 6.26
C CYS A 17 0.90 -6.00 6.73
N ALA A 18 1.25 -4.83 6.17
CA ALA A 18 2.39 -4.03 6.63
C ALA A 18 2.20 -3.52 8.07
N THR A 19 0.98 -3.13 8.44
CA THR A 19 0.65 -2.74 9.82
C THR A 19 0.83 -3.92 10.78
N ALA A 20 0.34 -5.10 10.41
CA ALA A 20 0.50 -6.30 11.21
C ALA A 20 1.98 -6.68 11.39
N ALA A 21 2.77 -6.66 10.31
CA ALA A 21 4.22 -6.89 10.37
C ALA A 21 4.92 -5.89 11.30
N ALA A 22 4.64 -4.59 11.16
CA ALA A 22 5.20 -3.55 12.02
C ALA A 22 4.84 -3.75 13.48
N ARG A 23 3.60 -4.14 13.76
CA ARG A 23 3.13 -4.42 15.11
C ARG A 23 3.84 -5.63 15.71
N ALA A 24 4.00 -6.72 14.95
CA ALA A 24 4.71 -7.91 15.40
C ALA A 24 6.20 -7.63 15.67
N ALA A 25 6.87 -6.90 14.78
CA ALA A 25 8.26 -6.49 14.96
C ALA A 25 8.42 -5.61 16.22
N THR A 26 7.51 -4.65 16.42
CA THR A 26 7.48 -3.81 17.63
C THR A 26 7.23 -4.64 18.89
N GLN A 27 6.32 -5.61 18.83
CA GLN A 27 6.05 -6.50 19.97
C GLN A 27 7.31 -7.28 20.35
N ALA A 28 7.98 -7.88 19.36
CA ALA A 28 9.25 -8.56 19.59
C ALA A 28 10.32 -7.62 20.16
N LEU A 29 10.34 -6.35 19.75
CA LEU A 29 11.29 -5.35 20.24
C LEU A 29 11.12 -5.08 21.73
N VAL A 30 9.86 -5.01 22.21
CA VAL A 30 9.57 -4.66 23.62
C VAL A 30 9.51 -5.86 24.56
N SER A 31 9.07 -7.03 24.08
CA SER A 31 8.92 -8.23 24.90
C SER A 31 10.10 -9.19 24.82
N ALA A 32 11.03 -8.98 23.87
CA ALA A 32 12.05 -9.95 23.48
C ALA A 32 11.46 -11.32 23.08
N GLN A 33 10.19 -11.37 22.67
CA GLN A 33 9.51 -12.57 22.21
C GLN A 33 8.79 -12.30 20.90
N VAL A 34 9.09 -13.15 19.92
CA VAL A 34 8.42 -13.10 18.63
C VAL A 34 7.06 -13.79 18.73
N PRO A 35 5.94 -13.10 18.39
CA PRO A 35 4.63 -13.73 18.40
C PRO A 35 4.41 -14.59 17.15
N GLU A 36 3.73 -15.73 17.29
CA GLU A 36 3.26 -16.55 16.15
C GLU A 36 2.11 -15.87 15.38
N SER A 37 1.34 -15.02 16.06
CA SER A 37 0.27 -14.21 15.47
C SER A 37 0.13 -12.89 16.20
N VAL A 38 -0.36 -11.86 15.48
CA VAL A 38 -0.54 -10.52 16.04
C VAL A 38 -1.95 -10.01 15.77
N GLU A 39 -2.60 -9.48 16.80
CA GLU A 39 -3.87 -8.75 16.65
C GLU A 39 -3.57 -7.34 16.11
N CYS A 40 -4.19 -6.95 15.01
CA CYS A 40 -4.02 -5.65 14.38
C CYS A 40 -5.35 -4.88 14.36
N LEU A 41 -5.32 -3.61 14.76
CA LEU A 41 -6.45 -2.70 14.61
C LEU A 41 -6.42 -2.12 13.19
N LEU A 42 -7.43 -2.44 12.39
CA LEU A 42 -7.57 -1.96 11.02
C LEU A 42 -8.16 -0.54 10.97
N PRO A 43 -7.96 0.21 9.87
CA PRO A 43 -8.52 1.56 9.71
C PRO A 43 -10.05 1.64 9.81
N ASN A 44 -10.76 0.54 9.57
CA ASN A 44 -12.21 0.46 9.72
C ASN A 44 -12.68 0.14 11.16
N GLY A 45 -11.75 0.08 12.13
CA GLY A 45 -12.03 -0.21 13.53
C GLY A 45 -12.09 -1.69 13.89
N GLN A 46 -11.98 -2.61 12.93
CA GLN A 46 -11.97 -4.05 13.22
C GLN A 46 -10.62 -4.49 13.78
N ARG A 47 -10.65 -5.43 14.74
CA ARG A 47 -9.46 -6.14 15.22
C ARG A 47 -9.38 -7.50 14.52
N VAL A 48 -8.22 -7.79 13.95
CA VAL A 48 -7.99 -9.01 13.15
C VAL A 48 -6.63 -9.60 13.51
N TYR A 49 -6.58 -10.92 13.64
CA TYR A 49 -5.32 -11.65 13.85
C TYR A 49 -4.66 -11.99 12.53
N PHE A 50 -3.35 -11.72 12.44
CA PHE A 50 -2.50 -12.07 11.31
C PHE A 50 -1.46 -13.09 11.76
N PRO A 51 -1.31 -14.22 11.03
CA PRO A 51 -0.17 -15.11 11.22
C PRO A 51 1.12 -14.35 10.92
N VAL A 52 2.10 -14.49 11.80
CA VAL A 52 3.42 -13.89 11.64
C VAL A 52 4.36 -14.94 11.06
N THR A 53 5.20 -14.50 10.14
CA THR A 53 6.17 -15.31 9.38
C THR A 53 7.51 -14.60 9.37
N ASP A 54 8.59 -15.28 8.98
CA ASP A 54 9.92 -14.69 8.76
C ASP A 54 10.34 -13.73 9.88
N THR A 55 10.76 -14.29 11.01
CA THR A 55 11.01 -13.51 12.21
C THR A 55 12.46 -13.64 12.62
N HIS A 56 13.07 -12.52 12.99
CA HIS A 56 14.43 -12.51 13.49
C HIS A 56 14.61 -11.41 14.53
N GLN A 57 15.54 -11.64 15.45
CA GLN A 57 15.99 -10.66 16.44
C GLN A 57 17.52 -10.69 16.48
N GLY A 58 18.14 -9.54 16.31
CA GLY A 58 19.59 -9.41 16.30
C GLY A 58 20.03 -7.97 16.09
N GLU A 59 21.23 -7.63 16.56
CA GLU A 59 21.87 -6.32 16.29
C GLU A 59 21.01 -5.09 16.71
N GLY A 60 20.21 -5.22 17.78
CA GLY A 60 19.32 -4.13 18.24
C GLY A 60 18.11 -3.89 17.33
N ARG A 61 17.80 -4.86 16.46
CA ARG A 61 16.67 -4.85 15.53
C ARG A 61 15.83 -6.10 15.71
N THR A 62 14.53 -5.96 15.50
CA THR A 62 13.59 -7.07 15.37
C THR A 62 12.89 -7.00 14.03
N HIS A 63 12.47 -8.16 13.54
CA HIS A 63 11.86 -8.29 12.24
C HIS A 63 10.70 -9.27 12.28
N ALA A 64 9.69 -8.96 11.49
CA ALA A 64 8.54 -9.82 11.29
C ALA A 64 7.97 -9.61 9.89
N GLY A 65 7.42 -10.69 9.34
CA GLY A 65 6.72 -10.72 8.06
C GLY A 65 5.27 -11.17 8.20
N VAL A 66 4.42 -10.71 7.28
CA VAL A 66 3.03 -11.17 7.10
C VAL A 66 2.80 -11.41 5.61
N ILE A 67 2.33 -12.60 5.27
CA ILE A 67 1.99 -12.96 3.89
C ILE A 67 0.59 -12.43 3.57
N LYS A 68 0.49 -11.65 2.49
CA LYS A 68 -0.78 -11.05 2.08
C LYS A 68 -1.75 -12.05 1.48
N ASP A 69 -2.87 -12.23 2.16
CA ASP A 69 -4.02 -12.93 1.63
C ASP A 69 -5.04 -11.94 1.04
N ALA A 70 -5.23 -11.96 -0.29
CA ALA A 70 -6.12 -11.04 -1.01
C ALA A 70 -7.56 -11.55 -1.12
N GLY A 71 -7.89 -12.69 -0.51
CA GLY A 71 -9.21 -13.29 -0.70
C GLY A 71 -9.31 -13.95 -2.07
N ASP A 72 -10.45 -13.77 -2.72
CA ASP A 72 -10.68 -14.20 -4.11
C ASP A 72 -10.41 -13.07 -5.13
N ASP A 73 -9.85 -11.93 -4.69
CA ASP A 73 -9.51 -10.82 -5.60
C ASP A 73 -8.27 -11.18 -6.44
N PRO A 74 -8.28 -10.95 -7.77
CA PRO A 74 -7.13 -11.19 -8.65
C PRO A 74 -6.05 -10.11 -8.48
N ASP A 75 -5.57 -9.93 -7.26
CA ASP A 75 -4.58 -8.93 -6.86
C ASP A 75 -3.17 -9.44 -7.13
N CYS A 76 -2.40 -8.68 -7.92
CA CYS A 76 -1.00 -9.01 -8.24
C CYS A 76 -0.04 -9.04 -7.04
N THR A 77 -0.47 -8.53 -5.88
CA THR A 77 0.27 -8.55 -4.61
C THR A 77 -0.26 -9.62 -3.65
N HIS A 78 -1.15 -10.52 -4.10
CA HIS A 78 -1.49 -11.72 -3.32
C HIS A 78 -0.24 -12.61 -3.13
N GLY A 79 -0.05 -13.13 -1.92
CA GLY A 79 1.13 -13.90 -1.54
C GLY A 79 2.37 -13.05 -1.30
N ALA A 80 2.29 -11.72 -1.43
CA ALA A 80 3.41 -10.84 -1.12
C ALA A 80 3.80 -10.94 0.36
N HIS A 81 5.09 -11.00 0.63
CA HIS A 81 5.64 -10.95 1.99
C HIS A 81 5.79 -9.48 2.37
N LEU A 82 4.94 -8.98 3.27
CA LEU A 82 5.06 -7.65 3.83
C LEU A 82 5.89 -7.78 5.10
N THR A 83 7.08 -7.22 5.12
CA THR A 83 7.98 -7.30 6.26
C THR A 83 8.20 -5.95 6.91
N ALA A 84 8.56 -5.97 8.18
CA ALA A 84 8.89 -4.78 8.93
C ALA A 84 10.08 -5.05 9.84
N ASP A 85 11.04 -4.14 9.81
CA ASP A 85 12.14 -4.06 10.77
C ASP A 85 11.85 -2.96 11.78
N ALA A 86 11.93 -3.29 13.07
CA ALA A 86 11.79 -2.33 14.16
C ALA A 86 13.12 -2.16 14.90
N ARG A 87 13.50 -0.91 15.16
CA ARG A 87 14.66 -0.57 16.00
C ARG A 87 14.34 0.61 16.91
N LEU A 88 14.99 0.64 18.06
CA LEU A 88 14.88 1.75 19.00
C LEU A 88 15.61 3.00 18.46
N LEU A 89 15.09 4.17 18.83
CA LEU A 89 15.69 5.47 18.60
C LEU A 89 15.88 6.15 19.96
N PRO A 90 16.98 5.89 20.69
CA PRO A 90 17.16 6.34 22.07
C PRO A 90 17.00 7.85 22.25
N ASP A 91 17.43 8.65 21.26
CA ASP A 91 17.45 10.11 21.35
C ASP A 91 16.13 10.79 20.93
N LEU A 92 15.06 10.03 20.68
CA LEU A 92 13.83 10.54 20.07
C LEU A 92 12.56 10.04 20.78
N PRO A 93 12.39 10.31 22.08
CA PRO A 93 11.22 9.87 22.84
C PRO A 93 9.91 10.31 22.18
N GLY A 94 8.93 9.41 22.18
CA GLY A 94 7.58 9.62 21.65
C GLY A 94 7.48 9.54 20.12
N LYS A 95 8.59 9.40 19.39
CA LYS A 95 8.62 9.43 17.92
C LYS A 95 8.49 8.04 17.33
N VAL A 96 7.58 7.91 16.36
CA VAL A 96 7.51 6.76 15.45
C VAL A 96 7.96 7.23 14.07
N ARG A 97 9.09 6.71 13.57
CA ARG A 97 9.58 6.98 12.22
C ARG A 97 9.21 5.81 11.30
N ILE A 98 8.57 6.11 10.18
CA ILE A 98 8.17 5.10 9.20
C ILE A 98 8.92 5.34 7.89
N GLU A 99 9.74 4.37 7.52
CA GLU A 99 10.58 4.34 6.33
C GLU A 99 10.14 3.23 5.37
N GLY A 100 10.51 3.37 4.09
CA GLY A 100 10.39 2.30 3.10
C GLY A 100 11.75 1.65 2.87
N GLY A 101 11.78 0.32 2.89
CA GLY A 101 12.92 -0.51 2.55
C GLY A 101 12.73 -1.20 1.20
N ASP A 102 13.26 -2.41 1.09
CA ASP A 102 13.28 -3.17 -0.17
C ASP A 102 11.87 -3.35 -0.76
N GLY A 103 11.73 -3.17 -2.07
CA GLY A 103 10.47 -3.38 -2.80
C GLY A 103 9.32 -2.42 -2.49
N VAL A 104 9.48 -1.47 -1.58
CA VAL A 104 8.57 -0.31 -1.44
C VAL A 104 8.95 0.74 -2.48
N GLY A 105 7.96 1.18 -3.26
CA GLY A 105 8.20 2.15 -4.32
C GLY A 105 8.60 3.53 -3.79
N MET A 106 9.31 4.29 -4.60
CA MET A 106 9.65 5.70 -4.34
C MET A 106 8.78 6.61 -5.21
N VAL A 107 8.26 7.68 -4.62
CA VAL A 107 7.42 8.66 -5.30
C VAL A 107 8.31 9.61 -6.11
N SER A 108 8.15 9.64 -7.43
CA SER A 108 8.90 10.50 -8.35
C SER A 108 8.08 11.66 -8.91
N LEU A 109 6.75 11.61 -8.81
CA LEU A 109 5.85 12.65 -9.33
C LEU A 109 4.95 13.20 -8.21
N PRO A 110 4.58 14.50 -8.27
CA PRO A 110 3.61 15.07 -7.34
C PRO A 110 2.18 14.58 -7.65
N GLY A 111 1.27 14.78 -6.70
CA GLY A 111 -0.18 14.55 -6.88
C GLY A 111 -0.75 13.40 -6.04
N LEU A 112 0.05 12.42 -5.64
CA LEU A 112 -0.40 11.29 -4.82
C LEU A 112 -0.67 11.61 -3.34
N GLY A 113 -0.54 12.87 -2.93
CA GLY A 113 -0.56 13.26 -1.51
C GLY A 113 0.62 12.72 -0.71
N LEU A 114 1.70 12.32 -1.40
CA LEU A 114 2.94 11.83 -0.83
C LEU A 114 4.11 12.74 -1.19
N GLN A 115 5.13 12.76 -0.32
CA GLN A 115 6.34 13.52 -0.56
C GLN A 115 7.13 12.91 -1.73
N VAL A 116 7.50 13.75 -2.71
CA VAL A 116 8.42 13.35 -3.79
C VAL A 116 9.79 13.01 -3.21
N GLY A 117 10.38 11.90 -3.67
CA GLY A 117 11.57 11.25 -3.11
C GLY A 117 11.28 10.37 -1.88
N GLY A 118 10.05 10.40 -1.36
CA GLY A 118 9.63 9.58 -0.21
C GLY A 118 9.12 8.19 -0.60
N PRO A 119 8.95 7.30 0.39
CA PRO A 119 8.40 5.97 0.16
C PRO A 119 6.90 6.02 -0.14
N ALA A 120 6.44 5.12 -1.02
CA ALA A 120 5.05 4.95 -1.46
C ALA A 120 4.17 4.28 -0.39
N ILE A 121 4.19 4.82 0.83
CA ILE A 121 3.36 4.39 1.97
C ILE A 121 2.29 5.46 2.18
N ASN A 122 1.06 5.15 1.79
CA ASN A 122 -0.08 6.08 1.83
C ASN A 122 -0.42 6.53 3.26
N SER A 123 -1.08 7.69 3.36
CA SER A 123 -1.42 8.32 4.65
C SER A 123 -2.21 7.40 5.59
N VAL A 124 -3.20 6.66 5.07
CA VAL A 124 -4.01 5.73 5.89
C VAL A 124 -3.16 4.56 6.42
N PRO A 125 -2.41 3.79 5.59
CA PRO A 125 -1.46 2.81 6.11
C PRO A 125 -0.40 3.38 7.05
N ARG A 126 0.14 4.58 6.76
CA ARG A 126 1.14 5.23 7.62
C ARG A 126 0.56 5.49 9.02
N ARG A 127 -0.66 6.03 9.10
CA ARG A 127 -1.38 6.21 10.37
C ARG A 127 -1.68 4.88 11.05
N SER A 128 -2.15 3.90 10.29
CA SER A 128 -2.46 2.55 10.81
C SER A 128 -1.24 1.89 11.45
N ILE A 129 -0.06 1.98 10.80
CA ILE A 129 1.22 1.53 11.33
C ILE A 129 1.55 2.28 12.61
N GLU A 130 1.51 3.61 12.60
CA GLU A 130 1.83 4.43 13.77
C GLU A 130 0.92 4.10 14.97
N ASP A 131 -0.40 4.03 14.77
CA ASP A 131 -1.38 3.74 15.81
C ASP A 131 -1.11 2.35 16.44
N ASN A 132 -0.86 1.33 15.61
CA ASN A 132 -0.58 -0.02 16.11
C ASN A 132 0.79 -0.14 16.79
N VAL A 133 1.81 0.56 16.30
CA VAL A 133 3.14 0.62 16.93
C VAL A 133 3.03 1.29 18.29
N ARG A 134 2.30 2.41 18.39
CA ARG A 134 2.07 3.12 19.66
C ARG A 134 1.32 2.24 20.67
N LEU A 135 0.26 1.55 20.23
CA LEU A 135 -0.50 0.63 21.09
C LEU A 135 0.38 -0.50 21.66
N THR A 136 1.35 -0.98 20.88
CA THR A 136 2.22 -2.09 21.29
C THR A 136 3.44 -1.63 22.08
N ALA A 137 4.08 -0.53 21.67
CA ALA A 137 5.26 -0.01 22.35
C ALA A 137 4.93 0.51 23.76
N GLY A 138 3.74 1.10 23.94
CA GLY A 138 3.29 1.60 25.23
C GLY A 138 4.32 2.52 25.89
N LEU A 139 4.63 2.26 27.16
CA LEU A 139 5.56 3.06 27.95
C LEU A 139 6.99 3.08 27.43
N PHE A 140 7.42 2.10 26.62
CA PHE A 140 8.74 2.15 25.98
C PHE A 140 8.87 3.37 25.07
N LEU A 141 7.76 3.77 24.43
CA LEU A 141 7.77 4.90 23.53
C LEU A 141 7.91 6.24 24.26
N ASP A 142 7.58 6.32 25.55
CA ASP A 142 7.75 7.54 26.34
C ASP A 142 9.23 7.82 26.65
N GLN A 143 10.04 6.76 26.67
CA GLN A 143 11.47 6.83 26.96
C GLN A 143 12.32 6.91 25.68
N GLN A 144 11.88 6.25 24.60
CA GLN A 144 12.64 6.13 23.36
C GLN A 144 11.72 6.21 22.15
N GLY A 145 12.26 6.58 20.99
CA GLY A 145 11.53 6.47 19.74
C GLY A 145 11.61 5.06 19.17
N VAL A 146 10.82 4.81 18.13
CA VAL A 146 10.88 3.58 17.33
C VAL A 146 10.97 3.96 15.86
N GLN A 147 11.90 3.35 15.14
CA GLN A 147 11.89 3.35 13.69
C GLN A 147 11.33 2.03 13.18
N ILE A 148 10.40 2.12 12.24
CA ILE A 148 9.84 1.02 11.48
C ILE A 148 10.23 1.20 10.02
N THR A 149 10.91 0.21 9.46
CA THR A 149 11.21 0.14 8.02
C THR A 149 10.33 -0.94 7.40
N ILE A 150 9.40 -0.55 6.54
CA ILE A 150 8.51 -1.48 5.82
C ILE A 150 9.18 -1.93 4.54
N SER A 151 9.23 -3.24 4.30
CA SER A 151 9.76 -3.81 3.06
C SER A 151 8.77 -4.79 2.44
N VAL A 152 8.89 -5.01 1.14
CA VAL A 152 8.13 -5.98 0.35
C VAL A 152 9.09 -6.71 -0.58
N PRO A 153 9.82 -7.74 -0.12
CA PRO A 153 10.74 -8.48 -0.97
C PRO A 153 10.09 -8.92 -2.30
N GLY A 154 10.74 -8.61 -3.41
CA GLY A 154 10.21 -8.84 -4.76
C GLY A 154 9.24 -7.77 -5.29
N GLY A 155 9.02 -6.67 -4.55
CA GLY A 155 8.16 -5.56 -4.95
C GLY A 155 8.56 -4.90 -6.27
N GLN A 156 9.85 -4.86 -6.60
CA GLN A 156 10.41 -4.39 -7.88
C GLN A 156 9.88 -5.20 -9.08
N VAL A 157 9.58 -6.48 -8.86
CA VAL A 157 9.05 -7.37 -9.90
C VAL A 157 7.53 -7.23 -9.97
N MET A 158 6.85 -7.21 -8.81
CA MET A 158 5.40 -7.04 -8.73
C MET A 158 4.92 -5.73 -9.35
N THR A 159 5.64 -4.63 -9.12
CA THR A 159 5.25 -3.30 -9.62
C THR A 159 5.09 -3.23 -11.14
N ARG A 160 5.78 -4.10 -11.89
CA ARG A 160 5.65 -4.19 -13.36
C ARG A 160 4.25 -4.62 -13.82
N LYS A 161 3.49 -5.27 -12.95
CA LYS A 161 2.09 -5.68 -13.18
C LYS A 161 1.08 -4.68 -12.62
N THR A 162 1.54 -3.54 -12.10
CA THR A 162 0.71 -2.50 -11.49
C THR A 162 0.69 -1.23 -12.35
N PHE A 163 -0.16 -0.27 -11.98
CA PHE A 163 -0.14 1.07 -12.57
C PHE A 163 0.88 2.02 -11.93
N ASN A 164 1.62 1.58 -10.91
CA ASN A 164 2.54 2.41 -10.13
C ASN A 164 3.56 3.18 -10.97
N PRO A 165 4.24 2.58 -11.97
CA PRO A 165 5.21 3.34 -12.79
C PRO A 165 4.57 4.53 -13.50
N ARG A 166 3.30 4.41 -13.91
CA ARG A 166 2.55 5.49 -14.56
C ARG A 166 2.10 6.59 -13.59
N LEU A 167 1.93 6.24 -12.32
CA LEU A 167 1.63 7.19 -11.25
C LEU A 167 2.90 7.85 -10.68
N GLY A 168 4.07 7.57 -11.24
CA GLY A 168 5.34 8.06 -10.73
C GLY A 168 5.77 7.35 -9.45
N ILE A 169 5.52 6.05 -9.34
CA ILE A 169 6.00 5.22 -8.24
C ILE A 169 6.97 4.20 -8.84
N LEU A 170 8.26 4.35 -8.50
CA LEU A 170 9.36 3.62 -9.12
C LEU A 170 10.02 2.65 -8.14
N GLY A 171 10.61 1.57 -8.65
CA GLY A 171 11.43 0.65 -7.84
C GLY A 171 10.66 -0.22 -6.84
N GLY A 172 9.33 -0.21 -6.83
CA GLY A 172 8.55 -1.02 -5.90
C GLY A 172 7.05 -0.82 -5.96
N ILE A 173 6.33 -1.49 -5.07
CA ILE A 173 4.87 -1.37 -4.94
C ILE A 173 4.48 -0.31 -3.91
N SER A 174 3.20 0.05 -3.90
CA SER A 174 2.65 0.96 -2.91
C SER A 174 2.08 0.19 -1.72
N THR A 175 2.35 0.68 -0.52
CA THR A 175 1.67 0.25 0.70
C THR A 175 0.40 1.09 0.85
N LEU A 176 -0.75 0.49 0.49
CA LEU A 176 -2.03 1.18 0.32
C LEU A 176 -3.19 0.36 0.92
N GLY A 177 -4.32 1.02 1.11
CA GLY A 177 -5.53 0.43 1.68
C GLY A 177 -6.22 1.42 2.62
N THR A 178 -7.50 1.70 2.37
CA THR A 178 -8.26 2.69 3.15
C THR A 178 -9.01 2.10 4.33
N THR A 179 -9.43 0.84 4.24
CA THR A 179 -10.21 0.16 5.29
C THR A 179 -9.46 -1.00 5.95
N GLY A 180 -8.34 -1.42 5.36
CA GLY A 180 -7.65 -2.66 5.71
C GLY A 180 -8.15 -3.91 4.97
N ILE A 181 -9.35 -3.85 4.37
CA ILE A 181 -10.01 -4.99 3.71
C ILE A 181 -9.98 -4.87 2.18
N VAL A 182 -9.69 -5.98 1.51
CA VAL A 182 -9.83 -6.17 0.06
C VAL A 182 -11.13 -6.92 -0.22
N ARG A 183 -11.93 -6.38 -1.13
CA ARG A 183 -13.16 -7.03 -1.63
C ARG A 183 -12.95 -7.42 -3.09
N PRO A 184 -13.21 -8.68 -3.47
CA PRO A 184 -13.03 -9.14 -4.85
C PRO A 184 -13.81 -8.30 -5.86
N TRP A 185 -13.15 -7.94 -6.97
CA TRP A 185 -13.74 -7.16 -8.09
C TRP A 185 -14.39 -5.84 -7.65
N SER A 186 -13.80 -5.17 -6.65
CA SER A 186 -14.35 -3.94 -6.12
C SER A 186 -14.22 -2.76 -7.08
N THR A 187 -15.35 -2.17 -7.46
CA THR A 187 -15.39 -0.89 -8.20
C THR A 187 -14.75 0.26 -7.41
N VAL A 188 -14.68 0.14 -6.09
CA VAL A 188 -14.00 1.11 -5.21
C VAL A 188 -12.48 1.09 -5.44
N ALA A 189 -11.89 -0.09 -5.63
CA ALA A 189 -10.44 -0.23 -5.90
C ALA A 189 -10.08 0.35 -7.28
N PHE A 190 -10.92 0.10 -8.28
CA PHE A 190 -10.77 0.70 -9.61
C PHE A 190 -10.90 2.23 -9.55
N ARG A 191 -11.94 2.75 -8.88
CA ARG A 191 -12.14 4.20 -8.69
C ARG A 191 -10.93 4.85 -8.03
N ALA A 192 -10.35 4.23 -7.00
CA ALA A 192 -9.17 4.77 -6.32
C ALA A 192 -7.98 4.96 -7.29
N THR A 193 -7.71 3.97 -8.14
CA THR A 193 -6.67 4.06 -9.17
C THR A 193 -6.92 5.20 -10.16
N VAL A 194 -8.16 5.37 -10.60
CA VAL A 194 -8.55 6.47 -11.51
C VAL A 194 -8.37 7.84 -10.86
N VAL A 195 -8.81 7.99 -9.60
CA VAL A 195 -8.65 9.23 -8.84
C VAL A 195 -7.17 9.59 -8.68
N GLN A 196 -6.32 8.63 -8.31
CA GLN A 196 -4.89 8.87 -8.18
C GLN A 196 -4.25 9.32 -9.50
N GLY A 197 -4.66 8.73 -10.63
CA GLY A 197 -4.17 9.16 -11.95
C GLY A 197 -4.61 10.57 -12.32
N ILE A 198 -5.86 10.93 -12.01
CA ILE A 198 -6.38 12.29 -12.15
C ILE A 198 -5.56 13.28 -11.32
N GLU A 199 -5.28 12.96 -10.06
CA GLU A 199 -4.54 13.83 -9.14
C GLU A 199 -3.10 14.04 -9.60
N VAL A 200 -2.43 12.98 -10.05
CA VAL A 200 -1.07 13.04 -10.62
C VAL A 200 -1.04 13.85 -11.91
N ALA A 201 -2.03 13.69 -12.80
CA ALA A 201 -2.12 14.46 -14.04
C ALA A 201 -2.37 15.96 -13.74
N ALA A 202 -3.31 16.25 -12.84
CA ALA A 202 -3.62 17.63 -12.43
C ALA A 202 -2.42 18.33 -11.76
N ALA A 203 -1.69 17.62 -10.91
CA ALA A 203 -0.49 18.16 -10.24
C ALA A 203 0.66 18.47 -11.21
N GLN A 204 0.63 17.87 -12.40
CA GLN A 204 1.57 18.14 -13.50
C GLN A 204 1.02 19.13 -14.53
N GLY A 205 -0.09 19.83 -14.22
CA GLY A 205 -0.67 20.84 -15.09
C GLY A 205 -1.39 20.28 -16.32
N GLN A 206 -1.73 18.99 -16.34
CA GLN A 206 -2.50 18.41 -17.45
C GLN A 206 -3.97 18.85 -17.37
N GLU A 207 -4.59 19.09 -18.53
CA GLU A 207 -6.00 19.49 -18.61
C GLU A 207 -6.95 18.30 -18.83
N SER A 208 -6.40 17.15 -19.22
CA SER A 208 -7.16 15.93 -19.51
C SER A 208 -6.45 14.70 -18.98
N TYR A 209 -7.23 13.73 -18.52
CA TYR A 209 -6.74 12.44 -18.08
C TYR A 209 -7.54 11.32 -18.74
N SER A 210 -6.82 10.31 -19.25
CA SER A 210 -7.40 9.08 -19.78
C SER A 210 -7.03 7.92 -18.84
N PRO A 211 -7.99 7.32 -18.13
CA PRO A 211 -7.71 6.20 -17.24
C PRO A 211 -7.26 4.96 -18.03
N PRO A 212 -6.45 4.08 -17.41
CA PRO A 212 -6.18 2.77 -17.99
C PRO A 212 -7.44 1.89 -17.90
N VAL A 213 -8.05 1.57 -19.03
CA VAL A 213 -9.17 0.61 -19.13
C VAL A 213 -8.64 -0.71 -19.71
N GLY A 214 -8.93 -1.84 -19.05
CA GLY A 214 -8.60 -3.16 -19.58
C GLY A 214 -9.46 -3.49 -20.81
N ALA A 215 -8.84 -3.86 -21.93
CA ALA A 215 -9.55 -4.08 -23.20
C ALA A 215 -10.23 -5.47 -23.27
N PRO A 216 -11.49 -5.56 -23.75
CA PRO A 216 -11.98 -6.74 -24.46
C PRO A 216 -11.47 -6.74 -25.91
N LYS A 217 -11.18 -7.92 -26.49
CA LYS A 217 -10.72 -8.05 -27.89
C LYS A 217 -11.80 -7.59 -28.90
N GLY A 218 -11.45 -6.70 -29.84
CA GLY A 218 -12.13 -6.44 -31.13
C GLY A 218 -13.07 -5.19 -31.26
N SER A 219 -12.56 -3.96 -31.41
CA SER A 219 -13.36 -2.73 -31.66
C SER A 219 -12.70 -1.83 -32.71
N PRO A 220 -13.49 -1.02 -33.44
CA PRO A 220 -13.17 -0.62 -34.81
C PRO A 220 -12.71 0.84 -35.01
N TRP A 221 -12.30 1.58 -33.98
CA TRP A 221 -12.11 3.03 -34.12
C TRP A 221 -10.64 3.45 -34.31
N GLY A 222 -10.17 3.48 -35.55
CA GLY A 222 -8.95 4.18 -35.99
C GLY A 222 -9.22 5.69 -36.15
N GLY A 223 -8.28 6.55 -35.75
CA GLY A 223 -8.40 8.01 -35.88
C GLY A 223 -8.64 8.75 -34.56
N CYS A 224 -7.57 9.15 -33.88
CA CYS A 224 -7.59 10.33 -33.00
C CYS A 224 -6.16 10.88 -32.95
N PRO A 225 -5.94 12.21 -33.02
CA PRO A 225 -4.62 12.79 -33.24
C PRO A 225 -3.68 12.60 -32.07
N ILE A 226 -2.40 12.52 -32.39
CA ILE A 226 -1.26 12.27 -31.51
C ILE A 226 -1.09 13.43 -30.52
N LEU A 227 -1.16 13.15 -29.21
CA LEU A 227 -0.76 14.06 -28.14
C LEU A 227 0.60 13.62 -27.55
N PRO A 228 1.42 14.55 -27.04
CA PRO A 228 2.80 14.32 -26.58
C PRO A 228 2.91 13.26 -25.46
N PRO A 229 4.13 12.73 -25.18
CA PRO A 229 4.38 11.33 -24.77
C PRO A 229 3.94 10.90 -23.35
N CYS A 230 2.93 11.51 -22.76
CA CYS A 230 2.29 11.04 -21.53
C CYS A 230 1.07 10.12 -21.76
N VAL A 231 0.70 9.77 -23.00
CA VAL A 231 -0.53 8.98 -23.24
C VAL A 231 -0.42 8.03 -24.44
N LEU A 232 -0.78 6.74 -24.29
CA LEU A 232 -1.52 5.87 -25.25
C LEU A 232 -1.61 4.43 -24.68
N TYR A 233 -2.77 3.76 -24.62
CA TYR A 233 -3.54 3.22 -25.75
C TYR A 233 -5.06 3.19 -25.50
N LYS A 234 -5.81 3.08 -26.61
CA LYS A 234 -7.18 3.54 -26.90
C LYS A 234 -8.25 2.45 -26.84
N TRP A 235 -9.16 2.45 -25.85
CA TRP A 235 -10.47 1.75 -25.89
C TRP A 235 -11.49 2.42 -24.94
N GLY A 236 -12.57 3.03 -25.46
CA GLY A 236 -13.79 3.42 -24.71
C GLY A 236 -13.70 4.67 -23.82
N ILE A 237 -14.56 5.65 -24.09
CA ILE A 237 -14.39 7.07 -23.75
C ILE A 237 -14.87 7.43 -22.33
N PHE A 238 -13.94 7.77 -21.45
CA PHE A 238 -14.14 8.83 -20.44
C PHE A 238 -12.86 9.67 -20.40
N CYS A 239 -12.90 10.83 -21.08
CA CYS A 239 -11.88 11.85 -20.91
C CYS A 239 -12.38 12.79 -19.81
N VAL A 240 -11.71 12.81 -18.66
CA VAL A 240 -12.09 13.73 -17.58
C VAL A 240 -11.36 15.03 -17.80
N ARG A 241 -12.10 16.12 -18.06
CA ARG A 241 -11.54 17.48 -18.07
C ARG A 241 -11.23 17.88 -16.64
N LEU A 242 -9.97 18.21 -16.39
CA LEU A 242 -9.52 18.61 -15.07
C LEU A 242 -9.90 20.08 -14.82
N PRO A 243 -10.37 20.44 -13.61
CA PRO A 243 -10.69 21.82 -13.30
C PRO A 243 -9.41 22.67 -13.32
N HIS A 244 -9.44 23.82 -14.01
CA HIS A 244 -8.34 24.79 -13.96
C HIS A 244 -8.12 25.23 -12.51
N ARG A 245 -6.90 25.04 -11.99
CA ARG A 245 -6.48 25.77 -10.78
C ARG A 245 -6.23 27.22 -11.20
N LYS A 246 -7.00 28.14 -10.61
CA LYS A 246 -6.70 29.58 -10.63
C LYS A 246 -5.47 29.87 -9.79
#